data_AF-A0A1F6EA82-F1
#
_entry.id   AF-A0A1F6EA82-F1
#
_cell.length_a   1.000
_cell.length_b   1.000
_cell.length_c   1.000
_cell.angle_alpha   90.00
_cell.angle_beta   90.00
_cell.angle_gamma   90.00
#
_symmetry.space_group_name_H-M   'P 1'
#
loop_
_entity.id
_entity.type
_entity.pdbx_description
1 polymer ?
#
loop_
_entity_poly.entity_id
_entity_poly.type
_entity_poly.pdbx_seq_one_letter_code
_entity_poly.pdbx_strand_id
1 'polypeptide(L)'
;MGLLLSIHYLIWLVLSAACFASGEYFSKKFALEPGTGYLGLIFLMYGLGVLAWLPALMQRNQLSIVGTIWSVLSLLATVLIGVLIFSERLSIVGVLGIIAAIVAIVLLSIS
;
A
#
# COMPACT_ATOMS: atom_id res chain seq x y z
N MET A 1 5.37 23.40 5.32
CA MET A 1 6.48 22.44 5.28
C MET A 1 6.91 21.93 6.66
N GLY A 2 7.13 22.80 7.66
CA GLY A 2 7.68 22.39 8.97
C GLY A 2 6.94 21.24 9.67
N LEU A 3 5.60 21.28 9.70
CA LEU A 3 4.78 20.23 10.35
C LEU A 3 4.75 18.89 9.57
N LEU A 4 4.91 18.94 8.24
CA LEU A 4 5.00 17.72 7.42
C LEU A 4 6.34 16.99 7.63
N LEU A 5 7.40 17.74 7.90
CA LEU A 5 8.75 17.23 8.12
C LEU A 5 9.02 16.85 9.59
N SER A 6 8.16 17.29 10.53
CA SER A 6 8.29 16.93 11.95
C SER A 6 7.76 15.52 12.27
N ILE A 7 6.85 15.00 11.44
CA ILE A 7 6.33 13.63 11.58
C ILE A 7 7.26 12.68 10.82
N HIS A 8 7.73 11.61 11.46
CA HIS A 8 8.68 10.67 10.88
C HIS A 8 8.15 10.01 9.58
N TYR A 9 8.99 9.88 8.55
CA TYR A 9 8.61 9.35 7.23
C TYR A 9 7.91 7.99 7.26
N LEU A 10 8.24 7.12 8.22
CA LEU A 10 7.56 5.83 8.39
C LEU A 10 6.07 5.99 8.75
N ILE A 11 5.71 6.99 9.55
CA ILE A 11 4.31 7.25 9.91
C ILE A 11 3.53 7.67 8.65
N TRP A 12 4.13 8.53 7.82
CA TRP A 12 3.58 8.91 6.52
C TRP A 12 3.41 7.72 5.58
N LEU A 13 4.38 6.80 5.55
CA LEU A 13 4.27 5.57 4.76
C LEU A 13 3.18 4.64 5.24
N VAL A 14 3.03 4.45 6.56
CA VAL A 14 1.96 3.64 7.14
C VAL A 14 0.60 4.27 6.83
N LEU A 15 0.46 5.59 6.94
CA LEU A 15 -0.77 6.30 6.58
C LEU A 15 -1.09 6.13 5.09
N SER A 16 -0.10 6.30 4.23
CA SER A 16 -0.24 6.08 2.79
C SER A 16 -0.67 4.65 2.46
N ALA A 17 -0.04 3.66 3.09
CA ALA A 17 -0.37 2.25 2.91
C ALA A 17 -1.78 1.91 3.44
N ALA A 18 -2.22 2.52 4.54
CA ALA A 18 -3.58 2.35 5.06
C ALA A 18 -4.65 2.93 4.11
N CYS A 19 -4.39 4.11 3.54
CA CYS A 19 -5.24 4.67 2.49
C CYS A 19 -5.27 3.77 1.25
N PHE A 20 -4.11 3.28 0.80
CA PHE A 20 -4.01 2.32 -0.30
C PHE A 20 -4.82 1.05 -0.02
N ALA A 21 -4.66 0.45 1.17
CA ALA A 21 -5.39 -0.72 1.61
C ALA A 21 -6.92 -0.48 1.58
N SER A 22 -7.35 0.69 2.03
CA SER A 22 -8.77 1.08 1.97
C SER A 22 -9.25 1.20 0.52
N GLY A 23 -8.42 1.76 -0.37
CA GLY A 23 -8.65 1.78 -1.82
C GLY A 23 -8.82 0.37 -2.40
N GLU A 24 -7.91 -0.55 -2.10
CA GLU A 24 -7.99 -1.96 -2.55
C GLU A 24 -9.27 -2.65 -2.07
N TYR A 25 -9.66 -2.42 -0.82
CA TYR A 25 -10.91 -2.94 -0.28
C TYR A 25 -12.13 -2.45 -1.06
N PHE A 26 -12.21 -1.14 -1.34
CA PHE A 26 -13.31 -0.58 -2.13
C PHE A 26 -13.26 -1.01 -3.59
N SER A 27 -12.07 -1.13 -4.18
CA SER A 27 -11.86 -1.69 -5.52
C SER A 27 -12.41 -3.12 -5.62
N LYS A 28 -12.14 -3.94 -4.61
CA LYS A 28 -12.68 -5.31 -4.56
C LYS A 28 -14.20 -5.33 -4.38
N LYS A 29 -14.76 -4.48 -3.52
CA LYS A 29 -16.22 -4.33 -3.40
C LYS A 29 -16.87 -3.88 -4.70
N PHE A 30 -16.27 -2.92 -5.40
CA PHE A 30 -16.72 -2.49 -6.72
C PHE A 30 -16.70 -3.62 -7.75
N ALA A 31 -15.67 -4.48 -7.73
CA ALA A 31 -15.58 -5.62 -8.63
C ALA A 31 -16.67 -6.68 -8.38
N LEU A 32 -17.12 -6.84 -7.13
CA LEU A 32 -18.22 -7.75 -6.77
C LEU A 32 -19.59 -7.15 -7.12
N GLU A 33 -19.79 -5.88 -6.75
CA GLU A 33 -21.05 -5.15 -6.97
C GLU A 33 -20.73 -3.74 -7.49
N PRO A 34 -20.69 -3.54 -8.82
CA PRO A 34 -20.33 -2.26 -9.41
C PRO A 34 -21.30 -1.14 -8.99
N GLY A 35 -20.74 -0.03 -8.52
CA GLY A 35 -21.50 1.14 -8.09
C GLY A 35 -20.68 2.42 -8.13
N THR A 36 -21.30 3.53 -8.55
CA THR A 36 -20.62 4.83 -8.71
C THR A 36 -20.12 5.40 -7.39
N GLY A 37 -20.76 5.07 -6.26
CA GLY A 37 -20.30 5.45 -4.92
C GLY A 37 -18.92 4.89 -4.58
N TYR A 38 -18.63 3.64 -4.99
CA TYR A 38 -17.31 3.05 -4.77
C TYR A 38 -16.23 3.76 -5.60
N LEU A 39 -16.53 4.21 -6.82
CA LEU A 39 -15.56 4.95 -7.64
C LEU A 39 -15.08 6.21 -6.91
N GLY A 40 -15.99 6.98 -6.32
CA GLY A 40 -15.64 8.17 -5.53
C GLY A 40 -14.74 7.84 -4.34
N LEU A 41 -15.06 6.76 -3.60
CA LEU A 41 -14.24 6.30 -2.48
C LEU A 41 -12.86 5.82 -2.93
N ILE A 42 -12.77 5.09 -4.04
CA ILE A 42 -11.51 4.60 -4.61
C ILE A 42 -10.60 5.78 -4.98
N PHE A 43 -11.12 6.75 -5.72
CA PHE A 43 -10.36 7.95 -6.08
C PHE A 43 -9.91 8.74 -4.85
N LEU A 44 -10.78 8.90 -3.86
CA LEU A 44 -10.45 9.60 -2.61
C LEU A 44 -9.34 8.87 -1.86
N MET A 45 -9.46 7.56 -1.65
CA MET A 45 -8.50 6.77 -0.88
C MET A 45 -7.13 6.72 -1.55
N TYR A 46 -7.05 6.45 -2.87
CA TYR A 46 -5.77 6.48 -3.57
C TYR A 46 -5.17 7.89 -3.62
N GLY A 47 -6.00 8.93 -3.82
CA GLY A 47 -5.56 10.32 -3.79
C GLY A 47 -4.94 10.70 -2.44
N LEU A 48 -5.61 10.40 -1.34
CA LEU A 48 -5.08 10.61 0.02
C LEU A 48 -3.80 9.78 0.26
N GLY A 49 -3.75 8.55 -0.26
CA GLY A 49 -2.56 7.70 -0.18
C GLY A 49 -1.34 8.35 -0.84
N VAL A 50 -1.49 8.91 -2.03
CA VAL A 50 -0.41 9.64 -2.73
C VAL A 50 -0.01 10.89 -1.95
N LEU A 51 -0.98 11.66 -1.44
CA LEU A 51 -0.69 12.86 -0.65
C LEU A 51 0.08 12.54 0.63
N ALA A 52 -0.20 11.41 1.28
CA ALA A 52 0.56 10.94 2.45
C ALA A 52 1.94 10.37 2.09
N TRP A 53 2.13 9.83 0.87
CA TRP A 53 3.41 9.31 0.40
C TRP A 53 4.44 10.42 0.11
N LEU A 54 3.98 11.57 -0.43
CA LEU A 54 4.86 12.68 -0.82
C LEU A 54 5.75 13.20 0.33
N PRO A 55 5.23 13.48 1.55
CA PRO A 55 6.07 13.85 2.69
C PRO A 55 7.15 12.82 3.04
N ALA A 56 6.83 11.52 2.94
CA ALA A 56 7.81 10.47 3.21
C ALA A 56 8.96 10.49 2.19
N LEU A 57 8.62 10.67 0.91
CA LEU A 57 9.60 10.77 -0.17
C LEU A 57 10.47 12.03 0.00
N MET A 58 9.87 13.16 0.36
CA MET A 58 10.61 14.42 0.59
C MET A 58 11.59 14.33 1.75
N GLN A 59 11.28 13.58 2.81
CA GLN A 59 12.17 13.43 3.98
C GLN A 59 13.38 12.56 3.71
N ARG A 60 13.20 11.44 2.98
CA ARG A 60 14.28 10.49 2.70
C ARG A 60 15.04 10.81 1.40
N ASN A 61 14.40 11.51 0.47
CA ASN A 61 14.92 11.85 -0.86
C ASN A 61 15.53 10.65 -1.63
N GLN A 62 15.00 9.45 -1.37
CA GLN A 62 15.46 8.19 -1.97
C GLN A 62 14.24 7.40 -2.41
N LEU A 63 13.90 7.53 -3.69
CA LEU A 63 12.71 6.89 -4.26
C LEU A 63 12.78 5.36 -4.16
N SER A 64 13.97 4.78 -4.35
CA SER A 64 14.18 3.33 -4.25
C SER A 64 13.82 2.81 -2.87
N ILE A 65 14.37 3.38 -1.79
CA ILE A 65 14.11 2.90 -0.42
C ILE A 65 12.66 3.14 -0.01
N VAL A 66 12.16 4.37 -0.19
CA VAL A 66 10.80 4.75 0.22
C VAL A 66 9.75 3.96 -0.56
N GLY A 67 9.94 3.86 -1.88
CA GLY A 67 9.06 3.10 -2.77
C GLY A 67 9.07 1.61 -2.43
N THR A 68 10.24 1.05 -2.15
CA THR A 68 10.40 -0.36 -1.76
C THR A 68 9.67 -0.68 -0.46
N ILE A 69 9.85 0.13 0.60
CA ILE A 69 9.11 -0.04 1.87
C ILE A 69 7.60 0.06 1.62
N TRP A 70 7.17 1.07 0.84
CA TRP A 70 5.77 1.25 0.51
C TRP A 70 5.20 0.04 -0.25
N SER A 71 5.96 -0.53 -1.19
CA SER A 71 5.59 -1.74 -1.93
C SER A 71 5.43 -2.96 -1.04
N VAL A 72 6.21 -3.11 0.06
CA VAL A 72 5.95 -4.17 1.05
C VAL A 72 4.60 -3.98 1.68
N LEU A 73 4.37 -2.77 2.19
CA LEU A 73 3.18 -2.47 2.97
C LEU A 73 1.93 -2.64 2.12
N SER A 74 1.96 -2.18 0.86
CA SER A 74 0.86 -2.33 -0.08
C SER A 74 0.64 -3.79 -0.47
N LEU A 75 1.70 -4.55 -0.78
CA LEU A 75 1.58 -5.98 -1.08
C LEU A 75 0.97 -6.75 0.09
N LEU A 76 1.50 -6.54 1.31
CA LEU A 76 0.97 -7.18 2.52
C LEU A 76 -0.49 -6.79 2.74
N ALA A 77 -0.84 -5.51 2.59
CA ALA A 77 -2.21 -5.05 2.75
C ALA A 77 -3.16 -5.70 1.73
N THR A 78 -2.81 -5.73 0.44
CA THR A 78 -3.63 -6.37 -0.61
C THR A 78 -3.84 -7.84 -0.31
N VAL A 79 -2.77 -8.57 0.05
CA VAL A 79 -2.86 -9.99 0.39
C VAL A 79 -3.75 -10.22 1.62
N LEU A 80 -3.54 -9.44 2.69
CA LEU A 80 -4.33 -9.55 3.91
C LEU A 80 -5.81 -9.25 3.65
N ILE A 81 -6.12 -8.23 2.85
CA ILE A 81 -7.49 -7.90 2.47
C ILE A 81 -8.11 -9.05 1.67
N GLY A 82 -7.44 -9.53 0.62
CA GLY A 82 -7.94 -10.63 -0.21
C GLY A 82 -8.22 -11.89 0.60
N VAL A 83 -7.25 -12.31 1.41
CA VAL A 83 -7.34 -13.57 2.18
C VAL A 83 -8.25 -13.45 3.40
N LEU A 84 -8.09 -12.43 4.25
CA LEU A 84 -8.79 -12.35 5.54
C LEU A 84 -10.20 -11.77 5.41
N ILE A 85 -10.39 -10.80 4.51
CA ILE A 85 -11.68 -10.10 4.38
C ILE A 85 -12.54 -10.75 3.30
N PHE A 86 -11.94 -11.07 2.14
CA PHE A 86 -12.66 -11.67 1.02
C PHE A 86 -12.53 -13.19 0.93
N SER A 87 -11.85 -13.83 1.89
CA SER A 87 -11.69 -15.29 1.99
C SER A 87 -11.10 -15.92 0.72
N GLU A 88 -10.23 -15.19 0.01
CA GLU A 88 -9.55 -15.70 -1.17
C GLU A 88 -8.56 -16.79 -0.79
N ARG A 89 -8.57 -17.89 -1.58
CA ARG A 89 -7.64 -18.99 -1.39
C ARG A 89 -6.35 -18.71 -2.16
N LEU A 90 -5.25 -18.57 -1.44
CA LEU A 90 -3.93 -18.53 -2.06
C LEU A 90 -3.47 -19.95 -2.42
N SER A 91 -3.04 -20.13 -3.67
CA SER A 91 -2.34 -21.34 -4.08
C SER A 91 -0.92 -21.37 -3.49
N ILE A 92 -0.31 -22.56 -3.40
CA ILE A 92 1.08 -22.73 -2.94
C ILE A 92 2.03 -21.85 -3.76
N VAL A 93 1.82 -21.78 -5.08
CA VAL A 93 2.61 -20.92 -5.97
C VAL A 93 2.42 -19.44 -5.62
N GLY A 94 1.20 -19.01 -5.29
CA GLY A 94 0.91 -17.65 -4.85
C GLY A 94 1.65 -17.29 -3.55
N VAL A 95 1.66 -18.20 -2.58
CA VAL A 95 2.41 -18.01 -1.32
C VAL A 95 3.91 -17.89 -1.59
N LEU A 96 4.48 -18.76 -2.43
CA LEU A 96 5.89 -18.68 -2.83
C LEU A 96 6.21 -17.35 -3.55
N GLY A 97 5.29 -16.87 -4.40
CA GLY A 97 5.42 -15.57 -5.05
C GLY A 97 5.46 -14.40 -4.06
N ILE A 98 4.60 -14.42 -3.03
CA ILE A 98 4.60 -13.40 -1.96
C ILE A 98 5.92 -13.44 -1.17
N ILE A 99 6.41 -14.64 -0.82
CA ILE A 99 7.69 -14.79 -0.13
C ILE A 99 8.83 -14.22 -0.99
N ALA A 100 8.88 -14.57 -2.28
CA ALA A 100 9.89 -14.07 -3.19
C ALA A 100 9.85 -12.54 -3.34
N ALA A 101 8.65 -11.95 -3.40
CA ALA A 101 8.46 -10.50 -3.45
C ALA A 101 8.98 -9.83 -2.17
N ILE A 102 8.69 -10.38 -1.00
CA ILE A 102 9.22 -9.87 0.28
C ILE A 102 10.76 -9.92 0.29
N VAL A 103 11.36 -11.02 -0.15
CA VAL A 103 12.83 -11.15 -0.24
C VAL A 103 13.43 -10.11 -1.19
N ALA A 104 12.88 -9.97 -2.40
CA ALA A 104 13.35 -8.99 -3.39
C ALA A 104 13.33 -7.57 -2.81
N ILE A 105 12.26 -7.24 -2.10
CA ILE A 105 12.13 -5.95 -1.43
C ILE A 105 13.19 -5.78 -0.32
N VAL A 106 13.37 -6.76 0.57
CA VAL A 106 14.36 -6.64 1.65
C VAL A 106 15.75 -6.38 1.09
N LEU A 107 16.12 -7.06 0.00
CA LEU A 107 17.40 -6.84 -0.69
C LEU A 107 17.53 -5.41 -1.23
N LEU A 108 16.49 -4.86 -1.85
CA LEU A 108 16.46 -3.47 -2.34
C LEU A 108 16.49 -2.43 -1.22
N SER A 109 16.01 -2.78 -0.02
CA SER A 109 16.00 -1.86 1.12
C SER A 109 17.36 -1.75 1.82
N ILE A 110 18.26 -2.71 1.63
CA ILE A 110 19.60 -2.73 2.26
C ILE A 110 20.73 -2.36 1.28
N SER A 111 20.44 -2.28 -0.02
CA SER A 111 21.36 -1.79 -1.06
C SER A 111 21.46 -0.27 -1.05
#